data_AF-A0A9X2M624-F1
#
_entry.id   AF-A0A9X2M624-F1
#
_cell.length_a   1.000
_cell.length_b   1.000
_cell.length_c   1.000
_cell.angle_alpha   90.00
_cell.angle_beta   90.00
_cell.angle_gamma   90.00
#
_symmetry.space_group_name_H-M   'P 1'
#
loop_
_entity.id
_entity.type
_entity.pdbx_description
1 polymer ?
#
loop_
_entity_poly.entity_id
_entity_poly.type
_entity_poly.pdbx_seq_one_letter_code
_entity_poly.pdbx_strand_id
1 'polypeptide(L)'
;MRSPVQETLPFEDLPEVPTASPWCQRWRERRHSWAHVRDGGFDARRYTVDVLPDEEPAKAFVLAHHYSGSYPAATVQFGLYDVVDGERRLCGVAVFGVPVSTAVLTKPLPELRPYTESLVCSRFVL
;
A
#
# COMPACT_ATOMS: atom_id res chain seq x y z
N MET A 1 26.20 -25.67 -17.46
CA MET A 1 26.52 -24.39 -16.79
C MET A 1 26.24 -24.59 -15.31
N ARG A 2 27.28 -24.66 -14.46
CA ARG A 2 27.12 -24.89 -13.01
C ARG A 2 26.75 -23.57 -12.34
N SER A 3 25.67 -23.57 -11.55
CA SER A 3 25.29 -22.44 -10.69
C SER A 3 26.39 -22.24 -9.63
N PRO A 4 26.87 -21.01 -9.37
CA PRO A 4 27.77 -20.79 -8.26
C PRO A 4 27.06 -21.16 -6.96
N VAL A 5 27.72 -21.95 -6.13
CA VAL A 5 27.30 -22.23 -4.75
C VAL A 5 27.27 -20.89 -4.04
N GLN A 6 26.10 -20.45 -3.57
CA GLN A 6 26.01 -19.32 -2.67
C GLN A 6 26.79 -19.69 -1.41
N GLU A 7 27.89 -18.98 -1.14
CA GLU A 7 28.56 -19.08 0.15
C GLU A 7 27.54 -18.74 1.23
N THR A 8 27.33 -19.67 2.15
CA THR A 8 26.54 -19.44 3.37
C THR A 8 27.20 -18.30 4.13
N LEU A 9 26.58 -17.13 4.09
CA LEU A 9 26.93 -16.02 4.97
C LEU A 9 26.87 -16.54 6.42
N PRO A 10 27.85 -16.21 7.27
CA PRO A 10 27.75 -16.55 8.68
C PRO A 10 26.53 -15.83 9.24
N PHE A 11 25.49 -16.60 9.58
CA PHE A 11 24.41 -16.15 10.44
C PHE A 11 24.98 -15.99 11.85
N GLU A 12 25.82 -14.97 12.04
CA GLU A 12 26.05 -14.46 13.38
C GLU A 12 24.71 -13.86 13.84
N ASP A 13 24.29 -14.17 15.07
CA ASP A 13 23.17 -13.51 15.75
C ASP A 13 23.55 -12.04 15.99
N LEU A 14 23.56 -11.26 14.90
CA LEU A 14 23.66 -9.82 14.99
C LEU A 14 22.40 -9.34 15.72
N PRO A 15 22.54 -8.50 16.75
CA PRO A 15 21.38 -7.92 17.41
C PRO A 15 20.52 -7.24 16.34
N GLU A 16 19.25 -7.65 16.26
CA GLU A 16 18.28 -6.99 15.39
C GLU A 16 18.21 -5.52 15.80
N VAL A 17 18.83 -4.65 15.02
CA VAL A 17 18.66 -3.22 15.18
C VAL A 17 17.22 -2.95 14.76
N PRO A 18 16.37 -2.38 15.64
CA PRO A 18 15.02 -2.04 15.27
C PRO A 18 15.08 -1.11 14.05
N THR A 19 14.73 -1.63 12.87
CA THR A 19 14.63 -0.83 11.64
C THR A 19 13.43 0.12 11.69
N ALA A 20 12.56 -0.04 12.69
CA ALA A 20 11.47 0.85 12.99
C ALA A 20 11.99 2.17 13.58
N SER A 21 12.22 3.15 12.70
CA SER A 21 12.29 4.55 13.12
C SER A 21 11.01 4.91 13.92
N PRO A 22 11.13 5.64 15.04
CA PRO A 22 9.95 6.15 15.75
C PRO A 22 9.22 7.25 14.96
N TRP A 23 9.80 7.69 13.84
CA TRP A 23 9.21 8.60 12.86
C TRP A 23 8.61 7.81 11.70
N CYS A 24 7.35 8.08 11.42
CA CYS A 24 6.63 7.58 10.25
C CYS A 24 6.35 8.73 9.28
N GLN A 25 6.71 8.57 8.01
CA GLN A 25 6.35 9.53 6.98
C GLN A 25 4.83 9.51 6.76
N ARG A 26 4.23 10.68 6.67
CA ARG A 26 2.83 10.91 6.32
C ARG A 26 2.75 11.63 4.99
N TRP A 27 1.67 11.40 4.26
CA TRP A 27 1.47 12.01 2.96
C TRP A 27 0.05 12.52 2.82
N ARG A 28 -0.11 13.82 2.58
CA ARG A 28 -1.44 14.42 2.40
C ARG A 28 -1.33 15.59 1.45
N GLU A 29 -2.29 15.69 0.53
CA GLU A 29 -2.36 16.82 -0.45
C GLU A 29 -1.03 17.06 -1.19
N ARG A 30 -0.38 15.96 -1.59
CA ARG A 30 0.93 15.98 -2.27
C ARG A 30 2.09 16.56 -1.45
N ARG A 31 1.94 16.62 -0.13
CA ARG A 31 2.97 17.08 0.81
C ARG A 31 3.32 15.95 1.78
N HIS A 32 4.61 15.83 2.06
CA HIS A 32 5.08 14.93 3.10
C HIS A 32 5.13 15.66 4.45
N SER A 33 4.88 14.92 5.51
CA SER A 33 5.18 15.30 6.89
C SER A 33 5.67 14.07 7.65
N TRP A 34 6.04 14.24 8.92
CA TRP A 34 6.53 13.15 9.76
C TRP A 34 5.77 13.14 11.07
N ALA A 35 5.34 11.96 11.51
CA ALA A 35 4.67 11.76 12.79
C ALA A 35 5.54 10.90 13.69
N HIS A 36 5.68 11.28 14.96
CA HIS A 36 6.42 10.49 15.94
C HIS A 36 5.47 9.59 16.73
N VAL A 37 5.90 8.37 17.06
CA VAL A 37 5.08 7.41 17.83
C VAL A 37 4.60 7.95 19.18
N ARG A 38 5.41 8.83 19.82
CA ARG A 38 5.07 9.49 21.09
C ARG A 38 3.79 10.35 21.02
N ASP A 39 3.38 10.76 19.81
CA ASP A 39 2.22 11.63 19.60
C ASP A 39 0.92 10.81 19.42
N GLY A 40 0.97 9.48 19.66
CA GLY A 40 -0.21 8.60 19.72
C GLY A 40 -0.16 7.39 18.79
N GLY A 41 0.75 7.36 17.81
CA GLY A 41 0.93 6.21 16.91
C GLY A 41 -0.27 5.91 15.99
N PHE A 42 -0.35 4.66 15.51
CA PHE A 42 -1.47 4.17 14.70
C PHE A 42 -2.42 3.32 15.55
N ASP A 43 -3.69 3.71 15.62
CA ASP A 43 -4.76 2.93 16.28
C ASP A 43 -5.69 2.34 15.22
N ALA A 44 -5.52 1.05 14.92
CA ALA A 44 -6.27 0.36 13.88
C ALA A 44 -7.78 0.32 14.14
N ARG A 45 -8.21 0.40 15.41
CA ARG A 45 -9.64 0.34 15.80
C ARG A 45 -10.42 1.57 15.35
N ARG A 46 -9.72 2.65 14.98
CA ARG A 46 -10.29 3.88 14.44
C ARG A 46 -10.72 3.76 12.99
N TYR A 47 -10.33 2.68 12.31
CA TYR A 47 -10.48 2.56 10.88
C TYR A 47 -11.23 1.30 10.47
N THR A 48 -11.99 1.43 9.39
CA THR A 48 -12.63 0.32 8.67
C THR A 48 -12.21 0.34 7.21
N VAL A 49 -12.23 -0.82 6.54
CA VAL A 49 -11.90 -0.94 5.13
C VAL A 49 -13.08 -1.58 4.42
N ASP A 50 -13.50 -0.98 3.32
CA ASP A 50 -14.57 -1.52 2.48
C ASP A 50 -14.23 -1.37 1.01
N VAL A 51 -14.84 -2.22 0.18
CA VAL A 51 -14.80 -2.08 -1.28
C VAL A 51 -15.53 -0.79 -1.66
N LEU A 52 -14.92 -0.01 -2.57
CA LEU A 52 -15.57 1.11 -3.23
C LEU A 52 -16.24 0.60 -4.51
N PRO A 53 -17.58 0.62 -4.61
CA PRO A 53 -18.28 0.16 -5.80
C PRO A 53 -18.14 1.16 -6.96
N ASP A 54 -18.08 2.46 -6.64
CA ASP A 54 -17.93 3.55 -7.60
C ASP A 54 -16.47 4.02 -7.68
N GLU A 55 -16.01 4.29 -8.90
CA GLU A 55 -14.65 4.79 -9.14
C GLU A 55 -14.45 6.22 -8.66
N GLU A 56 -15.50 7.05 -8.68
CA GLU A 56 -15.39 8.50 -8.49
C GLU A 56 -14.74 8.88 -7.15
N PRO A 57 -15.16 8.33 -5.98
CA PRO A 57 -14.54 8.67 -4.70
C PRO A 57 -13.06 8.29 -4.64
N ALA A 58 -12.71 7.11 -5.16
CA ALA A 58 -11.31 6.66 -5.21
C ALA A 58 -10.46 7.57 -6.09
N LYS A 59 -11.00 7.92 -7.27
CA LYS A 59 -10.34 8.78 -8.26
C LYS A 59 -10.12 10.18 -7.73
N ALA A 60 -11.15 10.80 -7.16
CA ALA A 60 -11.05 12.13 -6.56
C ALA A 60 -9.96 12.16 -5.47
N PHE A 61 -9.97 11.16 -4.57
CA PHE A 61 -9.00 11.06 -3.49
C PHE A 61 -7.56 10.87 -4.01
N VAL A 62 -7.35 9.96 -4.95
CA VAL A 62 -6.02 9.69 -5.54
C VAL A 62 -5.52 10.93 -6.28
N LEU A 63 -6.36 11.58 -7.09
CA LEU A 63 -5.95 12.78 -7.81
C LEU A 63 -5.55 13.88 -6.84
N ALA A 64 -6.30 14.11 -5.76
CA ALA A 64 -6.01 15.14 -4.77
C ALA A 64 -4.72 14.88 -3.99
N HIS A 65 -4.41 13.63 -3.68
CA HIS A 65 -3.36 13.30 -2.72
C HIS A 65 -2.12 12.67 -3.36
N HIS A 66 -2.23 11.72 -4.29
CA HIS A 66 -1.07 10.99 -4.83
C HIS A 66 -0.09 11.90 -5.58
N TYR A 67 1.21 11.67 -5.44
CA TYR A 67 2.25 12.51 -6.04
C TYR A 67 2.16 12.60 -7.57
N SER A 68 1.71 11.54 -8.25
CA SER A 68 1.61 11.50 -9.71
C SER A 68 0.44 12.30 -10.27
N GLY A 69 -0.54 12.67 -9.43
CA GLY A 69 -1.76 13.36 -9.87
C GLY A 69 -2.55 12.62 -10.96
N SER A 70 -2.48 11.29 -11.01
CA SER A 70 -3.09 10.47 -12.06
C SER A 70 -3.73 9.20 -11.51
N TYR A 71 -4.89 8.84 -12.09
CA TYR A 71 -5.65 7.65 -11.73
C TYR A 71 -5.40 6.51 -12.72
N PRO A 72 -5.02 5.29 -12.28
CA PRO A 72 -4.82 4.16 -13.16
C PRO A 72 -6.14 3.51 -13.56
N ALA A 73 -6.12 2.60 -14.54
CA ALA A 73 -7.22 1.68 -14.75
C ALA A 73 -7.37 0.78 -13.51
N ALA A 74 -8.59 0.65 -13.00
CA ALA A 74 -8.89 -0.08 -11.77
C ALA A 74 -9.72 -1.34 -12.05
N THR A 75 -9.36 -2.43 -11.37
CA THR A 75 -10.15 -3.67 -11.31
C THR A 75 -10.95 -3.74 -10.01
N VAL A 76 -10.32 -3.38 -8.89
CA VAL A 76 -10.97 -3.28 -7.58
C VAL A 76 -10.32 -2.15 -6.77
N GLN A 77 -11.12 -1.51 -5.94
CA GLN A 77 -10.73 -0.35 -5.17
C GLN A 77 -11.25 -0.52 -3.74
N PHE A 78 -10.46 -0.09 -2.78
CA PHE A 78 -10.82 -0.11 -1.37
C PHE A 78 -10.68 1.28 -0.79
N GLY A 79 -11.65 1.67 0.02
CA GLY A 79 -11.57 2.87 0.86
C GLY A 79 -11.18 2.47 2.27
N LEU A 80 -10.24 3.20 2.86
CA LEU A 80 -10.01 3.25 4.29
C LEU A 80 -10.86 4.39 4.86
N TYR A 81 -11.61 4.10 5.91
CA TYR A 81 -12.52 5.06 6.53
C TYR A 81 -12.19 5.23 8.00
N ASP A 82 -12.06 6.49 8.42
CA ASP A 82 -12.04 6.90 9.81
C ASP A 82 -13.48 6.90 10.36
N VAL A 83 -13.70 6.27 11.52
CA VAL A 83 -15.05 6.02 12.10
C VAL A 83 -15.20 6.51 13.54
N VAL A 84 -14.25 7.29 14.06
CA VAL A 84 -14.19 7.64 15.49
C VAL A 84 -15.33 8.55 15.96
N ASP A 85 -15.87 9.38 15.07
CA ASP A 85 -16.86 10.41 15.42
C ASP A 85 -18.28 10.05 14.95
N GLY A 86 -18.57 8.77 14.70
CA GLY A 86 -19.85 8.30 14.17
C GLY A 86 -20.10 8.63 12.69
N GLU A 87 -19.30 9.53 12.11
CA GLU A 87 -19.24 9.77 10.68
C GLU A 87 -18.15 8.91 10.02
N ARG A 88 -18.51 8.26 8.91
CA ARG A 88 -17.61 7.43 8.13
C ARG A 88 -16.91 8.28 7.06
N ARG A 89 -15.67 8.69 7.31
CA ARG A 89 -14.91 9.59 6.42
C ARG A 89 -13.81 8.86 5.68
N LEU A 90 -13.82 8.95 4.35
CA LEU A 90 -12.75 8.39 3.51
C LEU A 90 -11.41 9.08 3.83
N CYS A 91 -10.44 8.30 4.30
CA CYS A 91 -9.12 8.79 4.72
C CYS A 91 -7.96 8.07 4.03
N GLY A 92 -8.23 7.06 3.20
CA GLY A 92 -7.23 6.40 2.38
C GLY A 92 -7.86 5.58 1.25
N VAL A 93 -7.07 5.26 0.22
CA VAL A 93 -7.52 4.48 -0.93
C VAL A 93 -6.43 3.51 -1.39
N ALA A 94 -6.82 2.27 -1.67
CA ALA A 94 -6.01 1.28 -2.38
C ALA A 94 -6.68 0.92 -3.72
N VAL A 95 -5.96 1.05 -4.83
CA VAL A 95 -6.45 0.74 -6.18
C VAL A 95 -5.63 -0.39 -6.77
N PHE A 96 -6.30 -1.49 -7.08
CA PHE A 96 -5.70 -2.64 -7.73
C PHE A 96 -6.13 -2.72 -9.20
N GLY A 97 -5.22 -3.18 -10.05
CA GLY A 97 -5.49 -3.30 -11.48
C GLY A 97 -4.53 -4.21 -12.20
N VAL A 98 -4.67 -4.22 -13.53
CA VAL A 98 -3.85 -5.00 -14.44
C VAL A 98 -2.57 -4.23 -14.77
N PRO A 99 -1.36 -4.79 -14.54
CA PRO A 99 -0.11 -4.16 -14.94
C PRO A 99 0.07 -4.20 -16.46
N VAL A 100 0.99 -3.36 -16.96
CA VAL A 100 1.35 -3.31 -18.40
C VAL A 100 2.00 -4.61 -18.92
N SER A 101 2.50 -5.46 -18.03
CA SER A 101 3.11 -6.75 -18.38
C SER A 101 2.69 -7.83 -17.38
N THR A 102 2.29 -8.99 -17.91
CA THR A 102 2.00 -10.20 -17.12
C THR A 102 3.17 -10.61 -16.23
N ALA A 103 4.41 -10.34 -16.64
CA ALA A 103 5.62 -10.71 -15.90
C ALA A 103 5.72 -10.04 -14.52
N VAL A 104 5.03 -8.92 -14.31
CA VAL A 104 4.93 -8.26 -13.00
C VAL A 104 4.20 -9.15 -11.99
N LEU A 105 3.29 -10.00 -12.45
CA LEU A 105 2.53 -10.93 -11.60
C LEU A 105 3.17 -12.32 -11.59
N THR A 106 3.55 -12.85 -12.75
CA THR A 106 3.99 -14.25 -12.86
C THR A 106 5.40 -14.50 -12.33
N LYS A 107 6.27 -13.48 -12.25
CA LYS A 107 7.60 -13.64 -11.63
C LYS A 107 7.52 -13.77 -10.09
N PRO A 108 6.86 -12.86 -9.36
CA PRO A 108 6.76 -12.97 -7.91
C PRO A 108 5.71 -14.00 -7.44
N LEU A 109 4.66 -14.23 -8.22
CA LEU A 109 3.52 -15.10 -7.86
C LEU A 109 3.25 -16.12 -8.98
N PRO A 110 4.20 -17.03 -9.28
CA PRO A 110 4.15 -17.91 -10.45
C PRO A 110 2.98 -18.91 -10.44
N GLU A 111 2.44 -19.23 -9.27
CA GLU A 111 1.36 -20.20 -9.10
C GLU A 111 -0.04 -19.59 -9.22
N LEU A 112 -0.16 -18.26 -9.20
CA LEU A 112 -1.45 -17.56 -9.28
C LEU A 112 -1.80 -17.21 -10.72
N ARG A 113 -3.06 -17.42 -11.13
CA ARG A 113 -3.55 -16.96 -12.42
C ARG A 113 -3.55 -15.43 -12.46
N PRO A 114 -2.82 -14.79 -13.40
CA PRO A 114 -2.81 -13.34 -13.55
C PRO A 114 -4.22 -12.77 -13.74
N TYR A 115 -4.46 -11.56 -13.22
CA TYR A 115 -5.68 -10.76 -13.41
C TYR A 115 -6.94 -11.30 -12.76
N THR A 116 -6.89 -12.50 -12.19
CA THR A 116 -8.01 -13.14 -11.47
C THR A 116 -7.62 -13.45 -10.04
N GLU A 117 -6.49 -14.12 -9.83
CA GLU A 117 -5.97 -14.46 -8.50
C GLU A 117 -4.85 -13.50 -8.06
N SER A 118 -4.36 -12.66 -8.97
CA SER A 118 -3.32 -11.67 -8.69
C SER A 118 -3.55 -10.36 -9.46
N LEU A 119 -3.30 -9.25 -8.78
CA LEU A 119 -3.41 -7.89 -9.31
C LEU A 119 -2.24 -7.05 -8.78
N VAL A 120 -1.95 -5.94 -9.45
CA VAL A 120 -0.98 -4.96 -8.95
C VAL A 120 -1.70 -3.89 -8.14
N CYS A 121 -1.15 -3.54 -6.98
CA CYS A 121 -1.58 -2.35 -6.24
C CYS A 121 -0.98 -1.11 -6.92
N SER A 122 -1.73 -0.53 -7.86
CA SER A 122 -1.28 0.60 -8.69
C SER A 122 -1.23 1.91 -7.92
N ARG A 123 -2.12 2.11 -6.95
CA ARG A 123 -2.14 3.28 -6.07
C ARG A 123 -2.42 2.82 -4.65
N PHE A 124 -1.63 3.33 -3.72
CA PHE A 124 -1.85 3.17 -2.30
C PHE A 124 -1.62 4.53 -1.65
N VAL A 125 -2.69 5.13 -1.11
CA VAL A 125 -2.69 6.51 -0.63
C VAL A 125 -3.30 6.55 0.76
N LEU A 126 -2.51 6.94 1.75
CA LEU A 126 -2.87 7.04 3.18
C LEU A 126 -2.38 8.36 3.76
#